data_AF-A0A0C2X5X3-F1
#
_entry.id   AF-A0A0C2X5X3-F1
#
_cell.length_a   1.000
_cell.length_b   1.000
_cell.length_c   1.000
_cell.angle_alpha   90.00
_cell.angle_beta   90.00
_cell.angle_gamma   90.00
#
_symmetry.space_group_name_H-M   'P 1'
#
loop_
_entity.id
_entity.type
_entity.pdbx_description
1 polymer ?
#
loop_
_entity_poly.entity_id
_entity_poly.type
_entity_poly.pdbx_seq_one_letter_code
_entity_poly.pdbx_strand_id
1 'polypeptide(L)'
;MEDEGAEWQKAQTQIRLGGQPEDEDQDQDKGKGKAMDEGGGEVKNAGEVTNEDDDDILPSCYVLDISIHGIAPKSLWIRTDYIRIFNFFQAYYDEMAKPMDDAPSAVLTGQPGIGKSFWMFYAARRLLAERRPFIWFYKATYYLFVDDGVHILPPDWRHDDFSCIVWTLVDSDQDRDGVPGTLVPHVTNLFVMYVTSPAVERWSRLGNTKQPIVVIMNPWGRREMQRAARLSRLEGITETHVNEMFDQLGPVARLCIKWTSDQLAQYRNELHQAISKITADDIKKLTIEACGLTMDAVSDKICLLRRQKWDEVFSQAVVAPITDYIKTKLSNQFRKLKRAEQIRLYQFFEKRPELRRTAGIFYEAIIQSRFRKGMHLELVPMVKLEKGEGSKTLPRWYPSHTVLCNPLLEAARQQALGQQISVEIRPKTTVEYTDEGLRSIESNIFYVPALTN
;
A
#
# COMPACT_ATOMS: atom_id res chain seq x y z
N MET A 1 12.28 -1.05 -38.25
CA MET A 1 11.38 -1.69 -37.26
C MET A 1 11.96 -2.99 -36.71
N GLU A 2 12.77 -3.72 -37.49
CA GLU A 2 13.59 -4.87 -37.01
C GLU A 2 14.77 -4.45 -36.12
N ASP A 3 15.25 -3.22 -36.24
CA ASP A 3 16.48 -2.73 -35.58
C ASP A 3 16.35 -2.58 -34.04
N GLU A 4 15.20 -2.11 -33.54
CA GLU A 4 14.98 -1.92 -32.09
C GLU A 4 14.87 -3.24 -31.31
N GLY A 5 14.47 -4.33 -31.97
CA GLY A 5 14.41 -5.66 -31.36
C GLY A 5 15.79 -6.31 -31.22
N ALA A 6 16.68 -6.06 -32.18
CA ALA A 6 18.06 -6.52 -32.16
C ALA A 6 18.91 -5.76 -31.11
N GLU A 7 18.69 -4.46 -30.96
CA GLU A 7 19.31 -3.66 -29.89
C GLU A 7 18.89 -4.15 -28.49
N TRP A 8 17.64 -4.59 -28.33
CA TRP A 8 17.15 -5.15 -27.07
C TRP A 8 17.82 -6.48 -26.71
N GLN A 9 18.03 -7.39 -27.67
CA GLN A 9 18.77 -8.64 -27.44
C GLN A 9 20.26 -8.39 -27.15
N LYS A 10 20.88 -7.39 -27.80
CA LYS A 10 22.28 -6.99 -27.50
C LYS A 10 22.43 -6.42 -26.08
N ALA A 11 21.50 -5.58 -25.62
CA ALA A 11 21.55 -4.99 -24.28
C ALA A 11 21.42 -6.05 -23.16
N GLN A 12 20.60 -7.09 -23.37
CA GLN A 12 20.49 -8.23 -22.45
C GLN A 12 21.79 -9.05 -22.35
N THR A 13 22.57 -9.09 -23.44
CA THR A 13 23.82 -9.87 -23.52
C THR A 13 25.00 -9.11 -22.90
N GLN A 14 25.04 -7.78 -23.03
CA GLN A 14 26.09 -6.94 -22.42
C GLN A 14 25.98 -6.82 -20.89
N ILE A 15 24.77 -6.82 -20.33
CA ILE A 15 24.58 -6.79 -18.87
C ILE A 15 25.07 -8.09 -18.20
N ARG A 16 25.13 -9.20 -18.93
CA ARG A 16 25.65 -10.48 -18.43
C ARG A 16 27.17 -10.63 -18.51
N LEU A 17 27.85 -9.79 -19.29
CA LEU A 17 29.30 -9.86 -19.53
C LEU A 17 30.09 -8.73 -18.85
N GLY A 18 29.42 -7.76 -18.24
CA GLY A 18 30.05 -6.73 -17.42
C GLY A 18 30.45 -7.28 -16.06
N GLY A 19 31.68 -7.78 -15.96
CA GLY A 19 32.28 -8.20 -14.69
C GLY A 19 32.29 -7.07 -13.66
N GLN A 20 32.06 -7.46 -12.40
CA GLN A 20 32.35 -6.62 -11.24
C GLN A 20 33.81 -6.18 -11.26
N PRO A 21 34.13 -4.92 -10.90
CA PRO A 21 35.50 -4.56 -10.56
C PRO A 21 35.89 -5.28 -9.27
N GLU A 22 37.08 -5.88 -9.31
CA GLU A 22 37.79 -6.47 -8.18
C GLU A 22 38.26 -5.33 -7.26
N ASP A 23 37.69 -5.24 -6.06
CA ASP A 23 38.33 -4.52 -4.96
C ASP A 23 39.14 -5.56 -4.16
N GLU A 24 40.46 -5.43 -4.27
CA GLU A 24 41.43 -6.09 -3.42
C GLU A 24 41.29 -5.55 -1.99
N ASP A 25 40.99 -6.41 -1.03
CA ASP A 25 41.59 -6.29 0.29
C ASP A 25 41.70 -7.67 0.95
N GLN A 26 42.94 -7.96 1.34
CA GLN A 26 43.38 -9.17 2.00
C GLN A 26 42.95 -9.12 3.47
N ASP A 27 42.28 -10.17 3.95
CA ASP A 27 42.67 -10.70 5.26
C ASP A 27 42.33 -12.18 5.41
N GLN A 28 43.32 -12.92 5.90
CA GLN A 28 43.31 -14.36 6.06
C GLN A 28 42.50 -14.75 7.30
N ASP A 29 41.51 -15.62 7.15
CA ASP A 29 41.15 -16.52 8.24
C ASP A 29 40.76 -17.92 7.75
N LYS A 30 41.42 -18.93 8.33
CA LYS A 30 41.32 -20.34 7.98
C LYS A 30 40.25 -20.99 8.86
N GLY A 31 39.07 -21.24 8.32
CA GLY A 31 37.96 -21.89 9.03
C GLY A 31 37.26 -22.99 8.23
N LYS A 32 37.69 -24.24 8.45
CA LYS A 32 37.04 -25.54 8.23
C LYS A 32 35.73 -25.60 7.40
N GLY A 33 35.83 -26.33 6.29
CA GLY A 33 34.72 -26.69 5.41
C GLY A 33 33.58 -27.44 6.10
N LYS A 34 32.37 -27.03 5.75
CA LYS A 34 31.12 -27.74 5.99
C LYS A 34 30.39 -27.81 4.65
N ALA A 35 30.13 -29.02 4.17
CA ALA A 35 29.39 -29.27 2.95
C ALA A 35 28.01 -28.61 3.05
N MET A 36 27.71 -27.67 2.15
CA MET A 36 26.39 -27.09 1.98
C MET A 36 25.63 -27.92 0.96
N ASP A 37 24.54 -28.50 1.44
CA ASP A 37 23.53 -29.23 0.70
C ASP A 37 22.75 -28.21 -0.17
N GLU A 38 22.78 -28.39 -1.48
CA GLU A 38 22.06 -27.56 -2.46
C GLU A 38 20.55 -27.89 -2.43
N GLY A 39 19.89 -27.43 -1.37
CA GLY A 39 18.44 -27.44 -1.26
C GLY A 39 17.82 -26.40 -2.19
N GLY A 40 17.45 -26.80 -3.40
CA GLY A 40 16.69 -25.99 -4.35
C GLY A 40 15.39 -25.49 -3.73
N GLY A 41 15.37 -24.20 -3.37
CA GLY A 41 14.21 -23.53 -2.80
C GLY A 41 13.03 -23.55 -3.76
N GLU A 42 11.97 -24.25 -3.39
CA GLU A 42 10.66 -24.13 -4.01
C GLU A 42 10.17 -22.69 -3.89
N VAL A 43 10.25 -21.94 -4.98
CA VAL A 43 9.53 -20.68 -5.16
C VAL A 43 8.04 -21.03 -5.25
N LYS A 44 7.37 -21.09 -4.09
CA LYS A 44 5.90 -21.12 -4.02
C LYS A 44 5.41 -19.81 -4.63
N ASN A 45 4.77 -19.90 -5.79
CA ASN A 45 4.03 -18.79 -6.38
C ASN A 45 2.88 -18.43 -5.43
N ALA A 46 3.10 -17.43 -4.58
CA ALA A 46 2.10 -16.80 -3.71
C ALA A 46 1.12 -15.94 -4.54
N GLY A 47 0.43 -16.58 -5.48
CA GLY A 47 -0.52 -15.95 -6.40
C GLY A 47 -1.96 -16.40 -6.20
N GLU A 48 -2.27 -17.11 -5.10
CA GLU A 48 -3.64 -17.49 -4.81
C GLU A 48 -4.35 -16.31 -4.12
N VAL A 49 -5.22 -15.67 -4.90
CA VAL A 49 -6.14 -14.63 -4.47
C VAL A 49 -7.14 -15.29 -3.53
N THR A 50 -6.80 -15.41 -2.26
CA THR A 50 -7.83 -15.45 -1.22
C THR A 50 -8.63 -14.18 -1.37
N ASN A 51 -9.95 -14.30 -1.60
CA ASN A 51 -10.86 -13.17 -1.68
C ASN A 51 -10.52 -12.17 -0.57
N GLU A 52 -9.86 -11.05 -0.92
CA GLU A 52 -9.53 -9.94 -0.01
C GLU A 52 -10.82 -9.25 0.51
N ASP A 53 -12.00 -9.83 0.21
CA ASP A 53 -13.34 -9.51 0.71
C ASP A 53 -13.69 -10.21 2.04
N ASP A 54 -12.74 -10.93 2.67
CA ASP A 54 -12.89 -11.29 4.08
C ASP A 54 -12.73 -10.03 4.92
N ASP A 55 -13.84 -9.30 5.03
CA ASP A 55 -14.03 -8.19 5.94
C ASP A 55 -13.62 -8.65 7.33
N ASP A 56 -12.45 -8.20 7.77
CA ASP A 56 -11.76 -8.51 9.01
C ASP A 56 -12.51 -7.94 10.22
N ILE A 57 -13.73 -8.40 10.40
CA ILE A 57 -14.66 -8.03 11.46
C ILE A 57 -14.53 -9.10 12.53
N LEU A 58 -13.72 -8.79 13.54
CA LEU A 58 -13.65 -9.65 14.71
C LEU A 58 -14.96 -9.54 15.53
N PRO A 59 -15.33 -10.58 16.28
CA PRO A 59 -16.41 -10.50 17.27
C PRO A 59 -16.22 -9.37 18.30
N SER A 60 -14.98 -8.89 18.47
CA SER A 60 -14.62 -7.78 19.35
C SER A 60 -14.85 -6.40 18.72
N CYS A 61 -15.33 -6.29 17.49
CA CYS A 61 -15.76 -5.00 16.94
C CYS A 61 -17.13 -4.61 17.52
N TYR A 62 -17.26 -3.36 17.96
CA TYR A 62 -18.49 -2.85 18.57
C TYR A 62 -18.72 -1.38 18.27
N VAL A 63 -19.94 -0.91 18.55
CA VAL A 63 -20.29 0.51 18.50
C VAL A 63 -19.93 1.12 19.86
N LEU A 64 -18.96 2.01 19.89
CA LEU A 64 -18.66 2.83 21.05
C LEU A 64 -19.61 4.02 21.07
N ASP A 65 -20.49 4.08 22.06
CA ASP A 65 -21.26 5.28 22.35
C ASP A 65 -20.34 6.33 22.99
N ILE A 66 -20.21 7.47 22.32
CA ILE A 66 -19.48 8.62 22.83
C ILE A 66 -20.40 9.40 23.78
N SER A 67 -21.67 9.60 23.41
CA SER A 67 -22.71 10.28 24.22
C SER A 67 -22.28 11.58 24.94
N ILE A 68 -21.21 12.24 24.50
CA ILE A 68 -20.80 13.55 25.03
C ILE A 68 -21.62 14.63 24.30
N HIS A 69 -22.34 15.44 25.07
CA HIS A 69 -23.16 16.51 24.53
C HIS A 69 -22.29 17.50 23.71
N GLY A 70 -22.72 17.81 22.48
CA GLY A 70 -22.02 18.73 21.58
C GLY A 70 -20.87 18.12 20.77
N ILE A 71 -20.54 16.84 20.96
CA ILE A 71 -19.52 16.14 20.15
C ILE A 71 -20.21 15.26 19.11
N ALA A 72 -19.88 15.47 17.84
CA ALA A 72 -20.26 14.61 16.73
C ALA A 72 -19.03 13.87 16.18
N PRO A 73 -19.13 12.57 15.82
CA PRO A 73 -20.32 11.72 15.89
C PRO A 73 -20.65 11.27 17.32
N LYS A 74 -21.91 10.88 17.57
CA LYS A 74 -22.34 10.35 18.89
C LYS A 74 -21.89 8.92 19.14
N SER A 75 -21.64 8.17 18.08
CA SER A 75 -21.23 6.77 18.14
C SER A 75 -20.10 6.53 17.15
N LEU A 76 -19.17 5.66 17.51
CA LEU A 76 -18.01 5.30 16.70
C LEU A 76 -17.96 3.78 16.52
N TRP A 77 -17.77 3.32 15.28
CA TRP A 77 -17.48 1.91 15.02
C TRP A 77 -16.02 1.60 15.41
N ILE A 78 -15.83 0.71 16.38
CA ILE A 78 -14.49 0.24 16.79
C ILE A 78 -14.08 -0.90 15.87
N ARG A 79 -13.06 -0.61 15.06
CA ARG A 79 -12.48 -1.53 14.08
C ARG A 79 -11.56 -2.54 14.73
N THR A 80 -11.40 -3.69 14.09
CA THR A 80 -10.37 -4.68 14.43
C THR A 80 -8.98 -4.04 14.47
N ASP A 81 -8.68 -3.20 13.48
CA ASP A 81 -7.38 -2.57 13.36
C ASP A 81 -7.07 -1.65 14.55
N TYR A 82 -8.10 -1.00 15.12
CA TYR A 82 -7.90 -0.16 16.31
C TYR A 82 -7.44 -0.96 17.52
N ILE A 83 -8.07 -2.12 17.71
CA ILE A 83 -7.76 -3.05 18.80
C ILE A 83 -6.35 -3.62 18.62
N ARG A 84 -6.00 -4.06 17.40
CA ARG A 84 -4.66 -4.62 17.11
C ARG A 84 -3.56 -3.60 17.34
N ILE A 85 -3.71 -2.38 16.83
CA ILE A 85 -2.71 -1.32 16.97
C ILE A 85 -2.55 -0.92 18.44
N PHE A 86 -3.64 -0.79 19.20
CA PHE A 86 -3.56 -0.49 20.63
C PHE A 86 -2.84 -1.60 21.40
N ASN A 87 -3.22 -2.86 21.19
CA ASN A 87 -2.58 -4.00 21.85
C ASN A 87 -1.09 -4.10 21.50
N PHE A 88 -0.73 -3.77 20.26
CA PHE A 88 0.66 -3.73 19.83
C PHE A 88 1.46 -2.64 20.56
N PHE A 89 0.96 -1.40 20.60
CA PHE A 89 1.62 -0.34 21.35
C PHE A 89 1.66 -0.62 22.85
N GLN A 90 0.65 -1.32 23.38
CA GLN A 90 0.63 -1.76 24.76
C GLN A 90 1.77 -2.75 25.05
N ALA A 91 1.92 -3.77 24.22
CA ALA A 91 3.01 -4.74 24.35
C ALA A 91 4.38 -4.07 24.21
N TYR A 92 4.53 -3.15 23.25
CA TYR A 92 5.75 -2.36 23.08
C TYR A 92 6.05 -1.49 24.31
N TYR A 93 5.03 -0.82 24.86
CA TYR A 93 5.16 -0.06 26.11
C TYR A 93 5.59 -0.96 27.27
N ASP A 94 4.96 -2.12 27.46
CA ASP A 94 5.27 -3.03 28.57
C ASP A 94 6.69 -3.61 28.47
N GLU A 95 7.17 -3.84 27.24
CA GLU A 95 8.56 -4.26 26.99
C GLU A 95 9.56 -3.15 27.37
N MET A 96 9.25 -1.91 27.01
CA MET A 96 10.13 -0.73 27.17
C MET A 96 9.99 -0.02 28.53
N ALA A 97 8.91 -0.29 29.29
CA ALA A 97 8.68 0.29 30.62
C ALA A 97 9.58 -0.30 31.72
N LYS A 98 10.45 -1.24 31.38
CA LYS A 98 11.55 -1.68 32.24
C LYS A 98 12.55 -0.51 32.40
N PRO A 99 13.33 -0.44 33.49
CA PRO A 99 14.35 0.59 33.65
C PRO A 99 15.39 0.49 32.52
N MET A 100 15.12 1.21 31.45
CA MET A 100 16.01 1.51 30.35
C MET A 100 16.33 2.99 30.44
N ASP A 101 17.52 3.37 29.96
CA ASP A 101 17.90 4.78 29.83
C ASP A 101 17.02 5.54 28.83
N ASP A 102 16.14 4.81 28.12
CA ASP A 102 15.48 5.27 26.93
C ASP A 102 13.95 5.10 26.91
N ALA A 103 13.20 6.20 27.04
CA ALA A 103 11.76 6.26 26.76
C ALA A 103 11.40 5.80 25.33
N PRO A 104 10.35 4.99 25.14
CA PRO A 104 9.88 4.59 23.82
C PRO A 104 9.20 5.75 23.06
N SER A 105 9.15 5.66 21.73
CA SER A 105 8.34 6.55 20.89
C SER A 105 7.72 5.79 19.73
N ALA A 106 6.55 6.25 19.28
CA ALA A 106 5.76 5.59 18.25
C ALA A 106 5.14 6.61 17.28
N VAL A 107 4.99 6.18 16.03
CA VAL A 107 4.26 6.92 14.98
C VAL A 107 3.16 6.02 14.46
N LEU A 108 1.93 6.53 14.48
CA LEU A 108 0.79 5.91 13.82
C LEU A 108 0.45 6.68 12.55
N THR A 109 0.69 6.06 11.41
CA THR A 109 0.47 6.67 10.10
C THR A 109 -0.53 5.88 9.25
N GLY A 110 -0.79 6.32 8.02
CA GLY A 110 -1.71 5.68 7.07
C GLY A 110 -2.49 6.69 6.25
N GLN A 111 -3.28 6.23 5.29
CA GLN A 111 -4.03 7.09 4.36
C GLN A 111 -4.80 8.22 5.08
N PRO A 112 -4.83 9.46 4.55
CA PRO A 112 -5.63 10.52 5.14
C PRO A 112 -7.13 10.17 5.17
N GLY A 113 -7.76 10.26 6.35
CA GLY A 113 -9.23 10.11 6.47
C GLY A 113 -9.73 8.69 6.73
N ILE A 114 -8.83 7.76 7.04
CA ILE A 114 -9.18 6.39 7.49
C ILE A 114 -9.45 6.30 9.00
N GLY A 115 -9.52 7.44 9.71
CA GLY A 115 -9.90 7.47 11.12
C GLY A 115 -8.76 7.28 12.12
N LYS A 116 -7.55 7.75 11.82
CA LYS A 116 -6.44 7.74 12.79
C LYS A 116 -6.73 8.59 14.04
N SER A 117 -7.32 9.78 13.88
CA SER A 117 -7.78 10.58 15.03
C SER A 117 -8.86 9.84 15.84
N PHE A 118 -9.74 9.07 15.20
CA PHE A 118 -10.71 8.23 15.90
C PHE A 118 -10.06 7.10 16.71
N TRP A 119 -8.94 6.56 16.23
CA TRP A 119 -8.15 5.63 17.03
C TRP A 119 -7.60 6.27 18.31
N MET A 120 -7.21 7.55 18.28
CA MET A 120 -6.79 8.25 19.52
C MET A 120 -7.92 8.34 20.55
N PHE A 121 -9.15 8.62 20.10
CA PHE A 121 -10.32 8.58 21.00
C PHE A 121 -10.52 7.18 21.59
N TYR A 122 -10.36 6.13 20.79
CA TYR A 122 -10.41 4.75 21.27
C TYR A 122 -9.30 4.47 22.30
N ALA A 123 -8.05 4.85 22.01
CA ALA A 123 -6.92 4.68 22.91
C ALA A 123 -7.12 5.43 24.24
N ALA A 124 -7.51 6.71 24.19
CA ALA A 124 -7.81 7.51 25.38
C ALA A 124 -8.93 6.88 26.21
N ARG A 125 -10.02 6.43 25.58
CA ARG A 125 -11.12 5.73 26.28
C ARG A 125 -10.67 4.43 26.94
N ARG A 126 -9.77 3.69 26.30
CA ARG A 126 -9.21 2.46 26.84
C ARG A 126 -8.32 2.74 28.05
N LEU A 127 -7.44 3.73 27.96
CA LEU A 127 -6.58 4.18 29.06
C LEU A 127 -7.41 4.66 30.27
N LEU A 128 -8.48 5.42 30.02
CA LEU A 128 -9.43 5.83 31.06
C LEU A 128 -10.11 4.64 31.74
N ALA A 129 -10.57 3.66 30.96
CA ALA A 129 -11.21 2.45 31.51
C ALA A 129 -10.23 1.62 32.34
N GLU A 130 -8.95 1.65 31.99
CA GLU A 130 -7.86 0.97 32.69
C GLU A 130 -7.25 1.80 33.83
N ARG A 131 -7.78 3.00 34.11
CA ARG A 131 -7.26 3.93 35.14
C ARG A 131 -5.77 4.22 34.99
N ARG A 132 -5.33 4.38 33.74
CA ARG A 132 -3.92 4.64 33.42
C ARG A 132 -3.72 6.13 33.16
N PRO A 133 -2.69 6.74 33.76
CA PRO A 133 -2.39 8.14 33.49
C PRO A 133 -1.93 8.31 32.05
N PHE A 134 -2.42 9.36 31.39
CA PHE A 134 -1.96 9.71 30.04
C PHE A 134 -2.07 11.22 29.78
N ILE A 135 -1.24 11.71 28.89
CA ILE A 135 -1.26 13.08 28.39
C ILE A 135 -1.92 13.09 27.01
N TRP A 136 -2.85 14.00 26.79
CA TRP A 136 -3.37 14.32 25.47
C TRP A 136 -2.95 15.74 25.10
N PHE A 137 -2.18 15.87 24.02
CA PHE A 137 -1.92 17.16 23.39
C PHE A 137 -3.06 17.57 22.44
N TYR A 138 -3.77 18.64 22.79
CA TYR A 138 -4.89 19.16 22.01
C TYR A 138 -4.89 20.69 22.00
N LYS A 139 -4.99 21.30 20.80
CA LYS A 139 -4.96 22.76 20.62
C LYS A 139 -3.82 23.46 21.40
N ALA A 140 -2.59 23.01 21.18
CA ALA A 140 -1.39 23.54 21.84
C ALA A 140 -1.39 23.46 23.38
N THR A 141 -2.23 22.61 23.97
CA THR A 141 -2.36 22.43 25.42
C THR A 141 -2.17 20.95 25.78
N TYR A 142 -1.49 20.68 26.89
CA TYR A 142 -1.30 19.34 27.44
C TYR A 142 -2.33 19.08 28.54
N TYR A 143 -3.17 18.08 28.34
CA TYR A 143 -4.15 17.62 29.32
C TYR A 143 -3.67 16.31 29.93
N LEU A 144 -3.33 16.31 31.22
CA LEU A 144 -3.01 15.11 31.99
C LEU A 144 -4.31 14.52 32.55
N PHE A 145 -4.60 13.30 32.15
CA PHE A 145 -5.69 12.48 32.69
C PHE A 145 -5.10 11.54 33.74
N VAL A 146 -5.68 11.58 34.94
CA VAL A 146 -5.29 10.79 36.12
C VAL A 146 -6.56 10.38 36.88
N ASP A 147 -6.43 9.58 37.93
CA ASP A 147 -7.57 9.04 38.67
C ASP A 147 -8.45 10.10 39.33
N ASP A 148 -7.88 11.25 39.71
CA ASP A 148 -8.60 12.34 40.37
C ASP A 148 -9.28 13.32 39.38
N GLY A 149 -8.96 13.23 38.08
CA GLY A 149 -9.57 14.07 37.06
C GLY A 149 -8.65 14.41 35.89
N VAL A 150 -8.89 15.58 35.30
CA VAL A 150 -8.16 16.10 34.16
C VAL A 150 -7.53 17.43 34.54
N HIS A 151 -6.21 17.54 34.35
CA HIS A 151 -5.44 18.73 34.69
C HIS A 151 -4.75 19.29 33.45
N ILE A 152 -4.64 20.61 33.36
CA ILE A 152 -3.79 21.25 32.36
C ILE A 152 -2.38 21.29 32.94
N LEU A 153 -1.39 20.76 32.22
CA LEU A 153 0.00 20.84 32.68
C LEU A 153 0.47 22.30 32.61
N PRO A 154 1.16 22.80 33.66
CA PRO A 154 1.67 24.16 33.68
C PRO A 154 2.76 24.33 32.61
N PRO A 155 2.97 25.50 32.01
CA PRO A 155 3.90 25.68 30.88
C PRO A 155 5.37 25.26 31.16
N ASP A 156 5.75 25.20 32.43
CA ASP A 156 7.11 24.90 32.93
C ASP A 156 7.27 23.47 33.47
N TRP A 157 6.29 22.58 33.25
CA TRP A 157 6.39 21.16 33.61
C TRP A 157 7.60 20.48 32.98
N ARG A 158 8.13 19.47 33.67
CA ARG A 158 9.30 18.69 33.26
C ARG A 158 8.97 17.21 33.16
N HIS A 159 9.70 16.50 32.31
CA HIS A 159 9.53 15.05 32.15
C HIS A 159 9.83 14.27 33.43
N ASP A 160 10.76 14.78 34.24
CA ASP A 160 11.18 14.17 35.51
C ASP A 160 10.14 14.35 36.62
N ASP A 161 9.08 15.15 36.39
CA ASP A 161 7.96 15.28 37.32
C ASP A 161 7.12 13.98 37.39
N PHE A 162 7.28 13.08 36.42
CA PHE A 162 6.61 11.79 36.39
C PHE A 162 7.52 10.68 36.92
N SER A 163 7.00 9.88 37.85
CA SER A 163 7.70 8.72 38.42
C SER A 163 7.65 7.46 37.54
N CYS A 164 6.91 7.51 36.43
CA CYS A 164 6.75 6.40 35.49
C CYS A 164 6.55 6.91 34.06
N ILE A 165 6.70 6.04 33.07
CA ILE A 165 6.49 6.40 31.67
C ILE A 165 5.00 6.64 31.42
N VAL A 166 4.64 7.85 31.02
CA VAL A 166 3.25 8.28 30.76
C VAL A 166 2.92 8.21 29.27
N TRP A 167 1.81 7.58 28.92
CA TRP A 167 1.29 7.56 27.55
C TRP A 167 1.01 8.98 27.09
N THR A 168 1.58 9.41 25.96
CA THR A 168 1.43 10.78 25.46
C THR A 168 0.90 10.77 24.03
N LEU A 169 -0.36 11.16 23.86
CA LEU A 169 -1.09 11.12 22.60
C LEU A 169 -1.03 12.49 21.90
N VAL A 170 -0.51 12.51 20.66
CA VAL A 170 -0.34 13.73 19.85
C VAL A 170 -0.97 13.55 18.47
N ASP A 171 -1.91 14.42 18.11
CA ASP A 171 -2.55 14.41 16.77
C ASP A 171 -1.95 15.51 15.89
N SER A 172 -1.40 15.14 14.73
CA SER A 172 -0.86 16.08 13.74
C SER A 172 -1.90 17.06 13.18
N ASP A 173 -3.20 16.73 13.24
CA ASP A 173 -4.24 17.66 12.82
C ASP A 173 -4.38 18.85 13.79
N GLN A 174 -3.81 18.74 15.00
CA GLN A 174 -3.77 19.82 16.01
C GLN A 174 -2.43 20.57 16.01
N ASP A 175 -1.36 19.98 15.49
CA ASP A 175 -0.05 20.60 15.33
C ASP A 175 0.54 20.34 13.95
N ARG A 176 0.50 21.36 13.09
CA ARG A 176 1.04 21.26 11.74
C ARG A 176 2.57 21.32 11.72
N ASP A 177 3.20 21.82 12.78
CA ASP A 177 4.65 22.01 12.86
C ASP A 177 5.40 20.73 13.29
N GLY A 178 4.65 19.63 13.44
CA GLY A 178 5.17 18.30 13.75
C GLY A 178 5.02 17.96 15.23
N VAL A 179 5.93 17.13 15.74
CA VAL A 179 5.96 16.83 17.18
C VAL A 179 6.44 18.05 17.96
N PRO A 180 5.70 18.49 19.00
CA PRO A 180 6.14 19.58 19.87
C PRO A 180 7.54 19.32 20.42
N GLY A 181 8.45 20.30 20.33
CA GLY A 181 9.85 20.13 20.73
C GLY A 181 10.02 19.75 22.21
N THR A 182 9.08 20.19 23.06
CA THR A 182 9.00 19.82 24.47
C THR A 182 8.75 18.33 24.68
N LEU A 183 8.24 17.58 23.71
CA LEU A 183 8.01 16.14 23.85
C LEU A 183 9.20 15.27 23.43
N VAL A 184 10.29 15.88 22.94
CA VAL A 184 11.41 15.16 22.33
C VAL A 184 12.76 15.44 23.01
N PRO A 185 12.92 15.33 24.34
CA PRO A 185 14.24 15.33 24.96
C PRO A 185 14.92 13.96 24.88
N HIS A 186 16.24 13.93 25.06
CA HIS A 186 17.04 12.70 25.07
C HIS A 186 16.62 11.72 26.17
N VAL A 187 16.19 12.22 27.34
CA VAL A 187 15.69 11.42 28.47
C VAL A 187 14.32 11.97 28.85
N THR A 188 13.30 11.12 28.83
CA THR A 188 11.93 11.51 29.14
C THR A 188 11.18 10.34 29.74
N ASN A 189 10.22 10.60 30.63
CA ASN A 189 9.28 9.59 31.12
C ASN A 189 7.99 9.62 30.32
N LEU A 190 8.09 9.79 29.00
CA LEU A 190 6.94 9.89 28.11
C LEU A 190 7.03 8.83 27.01
N PHE A 191 5.94 8.09 26.82
CA PHE A 191 5.75 7.28 25.63
C PHE A 191 4.98 8.11 24.59
N VAL A 192 5.71 8.82 23.74
CA VAL A 192 5.12 9.73 22.74
C VAL A 192 4.60 8.92 21.55
N MET A 193 3.28 8.98 21.33
CA MET A 193 2.61 8.45 20.15
C MET A 193 2.12 9.59 19.27
N TYR A 194 2.76 9.73 18.11
CA TYR A 194 2.40 10.76 17.13
C TYR A 194 1.53 10.17 16.02
N VAL A 195 0.31 10.69 15.89
CA VAL A 195 -0.67 10.24 14.91
C VAL A 195 -0.73 11.21 13.74
N THR A 196 -0.42 10.71 12.54
CA THR A 196 -0.20 11.60 11.38
C THR A 196 -0.53 10.94 10.03
N SER A 197 -0.69 11.75 8.99
CA SER A 197 -0.64 11.28 7.60
C SER A 197 0.81 10.97 7.18
N PRO A 198 1.04 10.15 6.14
CA PRO A 198 2.36 9.69 5.71
C PRO A 198 3.19 10.83 5.11
N ALA A 199 3.93 11.52 5.99
CA ALA A 199 4.84 12.61 5.67
C ALA A 199 5.99 12.58 6.68
N VAL A 200 7.05 11.79 6.41
CA VAL A 200 8.16 11.49 7.34
C VAL A 200 8.75 12.73 8.01
N GLU A 201 8.90 13.80 7.24
CA GLU A 201 9.31 15.12 7.68
C GLU A 201 8.57 15.61 8.93
N ARG A 202 7.28 15.29 9.10
CA ARG A 202 6.47 15.68 10.26
C ARG A 202 6.90 15.02 11.58
N TRP A 203 7.57 13.88 11.54
CA TRP A 203 8.05 13.18 12.73
C TRP A 203 9.56 12.92 12.71
N SER A 204 10.28 13.51 11.76
CA SER A 204 11.74 13.47 11.68
C SER A 204 12.41 13.86 13.01
N ARG A 205 11.81 14.79 13.77
CA ARG A 205 12.28 15.18 15.10
C ARG A 205 12.33 14.02 16.09
N LEU A 206 11.37 13.09 16.06
CA LEU A 206 11.41 11.91 16.94
C LEU A 206 12.67 11.08 16.67
N GLY A 207 13.05 10.97 15.38
CA GLY A 207 14.26 10.29 14.90
C GLY A 207 15.57 10.83 15.47
N ASN A 208 15.62 12.11 15.85
CA ASN A 208 16.82 12.73 16.44
C ASN A 208 17.09 12.24 17.86
N THR A 209 16.04 11.82 18.57
CA THR A 209 16.19 11.20 19.89
C THR A 209 16.31 9.69 19.77
N LYS A 210 15.39 9.04 19.05
CA LYS A 210 15.23 7.57 18.97
C LYS A 210 14.59 7.20 17.66
N GLN A 211 14.83 5.98 17.19
CA GLN A 211 14.06 5.45 16.07
C GLN A 211 12.63 5.13 16.56
N PRO A 212 11.61 5.92 16.18
CA PRO A 212 10.25 5.61 16.61
C PRO A 212 9.78 4.34 15.92
N ILE A 213 8.96 3.55 16.62
CA ILE A 213 8.26 2.46 15.97
C ILE A 213 7.15 3.03 15.06
N VAL A 214 7.22 2.74 13.76
CA VAL A 214 6.25 3.26 12.78
C VAL A 214 5.22 2.18 12.46
N VAL A 215 3.95 2.46 12.75
CA VAL A 215 2.81 1.59 12.49
C VAL A 215 1.90 2.21 11.44
N ILE A 216 1.53 1.44 10.41
CA ILE A 216 0.61 1.87 9.36
C ILE A 216 -0.78 1.34 9.68
N MET A 217 -1.77 2.22 9.79
CA MET A 217 -3.17 1.85 9.91
C MET A 217 -3.73 1.43 8.56
N ASN A 218 -4.41 0.29 8.52
CA ASN A 218 -5.02 -0.21 7.30
C ASN A 218 -6.27 0.60 6.92
N PRO A 219 -6.55 0.73 5.62
CA PRO A 219 -7.81 1.25 5.12
C PRO A 219 -9.01 0.41 5.61
N TRP A 220 -10.21 0.96 5.46
CA TRP A 220 -11.44 0.30 5.92
C TRP A 220 -11.83 -0.89 5.03
N GLY A 221 -12.30 -1.97 5.65
CA GLY A 221 -13.04 -3.02 4.93
C GLY A 221 -14.40 -2.51 4.43
N ARG A 222 -14.99 -3.17 3.44
CA ARG A 222 -16.29 -2.76 2.87
C ARG A 222 -17.41 -2.87 3.90
N ARG A 223 -17.52 -4.02 4.60
CA ARG A 223 -18.53 -4.18 5.66
C ARG A 223 -18.24 -3.30 6.86
N GLU A 224 -16.97 -3.01 7.19
CA GLU A 224 -16.65 -2.03 8.23
C GLU A 224 -17.22 -0.65 7.85
N MET A 225 -17.04 -0.25 6.59
CA MET A 225 -17.54 1.02 6.05
C MET A 225 -19.06 1.09 6.13
N GLN A 226 -19.76 0.05 5.68
CA GLN A 226 -21.21 -0.04 5.73
C GLN A 226 -21.74 0.05 7.18
N ARG A 227 -21.08 -0.62 8.13
CA ARG A 227 -21.43 -0.54 9.55
C ARG A 227 -21.24 0.85 10.11
N ALA A 228 -20.13 1.51 9.81
CA ALA A 228 -19.90 2.89 10.23
C ALA A 228 -20.88 3.87 9.57
N ALA A 229 -21.23 3.66 8.30
CA ALA A 229 -22.20 4.49 7.59
C ALA A 229 -23.59 4.43 8.23
N ARG A 230 -24.03 3.26 8.71
CA ARG A 230 -25.30 3.09 9.45
C ARG A 230 -25.35 3.88 10.77
N LEU A 231 -24.19 4.26 11.31
CA LEU A 231 -24.09 5.11 12.50
C LEU A 231 -24.06 6.61 12.17
N SER A 232 -23.86 6.95 10.88
CA SER A 232 -23.84 8.34 10.44
C SER A 232 -25.25 8.92 10.47
N ARG A 233 -25.35 10.18 10.90
CA ARG A 233 -26.61 10.94 10.93
C ARG A 233 -26.86 11.73 9.64
N LEU A 234 -25.95 11.64 8.68
CA LEU A 234 -26.07 12.38 7.43
C LEU A 234 -27.21 11.78 6.61
N GLU A 235 -28.25 12.57 6.40
CA GLU A 235 -29.36 12.23 5.53
C GLU A 235 -28.83 11.97 4.11
N GLY A 236 -29.29 10.89 3.49
CA GLY A 236 -28.93 10.53 2.10
C GLY A 236 -27.76 9.55 1.94
N ILE A 237 -27.07 9.15 3.02
CA ILE A 237 -26.05 8.09 2.92
C ILE A 237 -26.73 6.73 2.89
N THR A 238 -26.91 6.19 1.67
CA THR A 238 -27.42 4.84 1.44
C THR A 238 -26.27 3.83 1.36
N GLU A 239 -26.57 2.55 1.56
CA GLU A 239 -25.59 1.47 1.36
C GLU A 239 -25.04 1.46 -0.08
N THR A 240 -25.91 1.74 -1.07
CA THR A 240 -25.53 1.91 -2.47
C THR A 240 -24.52 3.04 -2.65
N HIS A 241 -24.78 4.22 -2.07
CA HIS A 241 -23.85 5.35 -2.14
C HIS A 241 -22.48 5.01 -1.56
N VAL A 242 -22.45 4.34 -0.40
CA VAL A 242 -21.19 3.92 0.24
C VAL A 242 -20.41 2.96 -0.65
N ASN A 243 -21.09 1.96 -1.23
CA ASN A 243 -20.44 1.00 -2.13
C ASN A 243 -19.91 1.68 -3.39
N GLU A 244 -20.68 2.57 -4.02
CA GLU A 244 -20.24 3.34 -5.18
C GLU A 244 -19.01 4.21 -4.87
N MET A 245 -18.99 4.89 -3.72
CA MET A 245 -17.83 5.70 -3.32
C MET A 245 -16.63 4.83 -2.99
N PHE A 246 -16.85 3.67 -2.36
CA PHE A 246 -15.81 2.69 -2.07
C PHE A 246 -15.16 2.16 -3.36
N ASP A 247 -15.98 1.83 -4.36
CA ASP A 247 -15.52 1.26 -5.64
C ASP A 247 -14.83 2.30 -6.53
N GLN A 248 -15.28 3.56 -6.50
CA GLN A 248 -14.69 4.62 -7.31
C GLN A 248 -13.48 5.26 -6.64
N LEU A 249 -13.63 5.68 -5.37
CA LEU A 249 -12.70 6.56 -4.67
C LEU A 249 -11.94 5.85 -3.53
N GLY A 250 -12.36 4.63 -3.17
CA GLY A 250 -11.63 3.75 -2.28
C GLY A 250 -12.11 3.64 -0.85
N PRO A 251 -11.41 2.82 -0.05
CA PRO A 251 -11.72 2.52 1.35
C PRO A 251 -11.39 3.66 2.34
N VAL A 252 -11.67 4.91 1.97
CA VAL A 252 -11.42 6.10 2.79
C VAL A 252 -12.73 6.56 3.44
N ALA A 253 -12.87 6.30 4.74
CA ALA A 253 -14.13 6.55 5.46
C ALA A 253 -14.62 8.00 5.38
N ARG A 254 -13.69 8.96 5.41
CA ARG A 254 -14.04 10.37 5.21
C ARG A 254 -14.73 10.65 3.87
N LEU A 255 -14.31 9.98 2.79
CA LEU A 255 -14.94 10.12 1.47
C LEU A 255 -16.33 9.47 1.47
N CYS A 256 -16.45 8.26 1.99
CA CYS A 256 -17.67 7.46 1.91
C CYS A 256 -18.78 7.93 2.86
N ILE A 257 -18.43 8.51 4.01
CA ILE A 257 -19.37 8.74 5.12
C ILE A 257 -19.52 10.22 5.48
N LYS A 258 -18.53 11.08 5.23
CA LYS A 258 -18.53 12.46 5.74
C LYS A 258 -18.81 13.51 4.66
N TRP A 259 -18.43 13.25 3.42
CA TRP A 259 -18.45 14.28 2.38
C TRP A 259 -19.82 14.45 1.73
N THR A 260 -20.12 15.71 1.41
CA THR A 260 -21.29 16.10 0.62
C THR A 260 -21.07 15.82 -0.86
N SER A 261 -22.14 15.81 -1.65
CA SER A 261 -22.06 15.62 -3.10
C SER A 261 -21.14 16.64 -3.78
N ASP A 262 -21.14 17.90 -3.33
CA ASP A 262 -20.29 18.96 -3.89
C ASP A 262 -18.80 18.72 -3.58
N GLN A 263 -18.48 18.31 -2.34
CA GLN A 263 -17.12 17.94 -1.96
C GLN A 263 -16.61 16.72 -2.74
N LEU A 264 -17.48 15.74 -2.95
CA LEU A 264 -17.16 14.56 -3.78
C LEU A 264 -16.95 14.95 -5.25
N ALA A 265 -17.77 15.84 -5.79
CA ALA A 265 -17.61 16.35 -7.16
C ALA A 265 -16.29 17.12 -7.33
N GLN A 266 -15.96 17.99 -6.37
CA GLN A 266 -14.67 18.68 -6.34
C GLN A 266 -13.51 17.69 -6.30
N TYR A 267 -13.56 16.70 -5.41
CA TYR A 267 -12.50 15.70 -5.30
C TYR A 267 -12.33 14.87 -6.56
N ARG A 268 -13.43 14.46 -7.21
CA ARG A 268 -13.38 13.76 -8.50
C ARG A 268 -12.69 14.61 -9.55
N ASN A 269 -13.00 15.91 -9.61
CA ASN A 269 -12.34 16.83 -10.54
C ASN A 269 -10.83 16.96 -10.23
N GLU A 270 -10.46 17.14 -8.97
CA GLU A 270 -9.05 17.19 -8.55
C GLU A 270 -8.30 15.88 -8.87
N LEU A 271 -8.91 14.72 -8.61
CA LEU A 271 -8.38 13.41 -8.95
C LEU A 271 -8.18 13.26 -10.47
N HIS A 272 -9.19 13.63 -11.26
CA HIS A 272 -9.11 13.56 -12.72
C HIS A 272 -8.01 14.49 -13.26
N GLN A 273 -7.91 15.71 -12.74
CA GLN A 273 -6.84 16.65 -13.09
C GLN A 273 -5.47 16.09 -12.73
N ALA A 274 -5.32 15.52 -11.53
CA ALA A 274 -4.08 14.90 -11.09
C ALA A 274 -3.65 13.76 -12.03
N ILE A 275 -4.57 12.84 -12.35
CA ILE A 275 -4.31 11.74 -13.29
C ILE A 275 -4.00 12.28 -14.69
N SER A 276 -4.70 13.30 -15.18
CA SER A 276 -4.48 13.83 -16.53
C SER A 276 -3.11 14.51 -16.71
N LYS A 277 -2.53 15.02 -15.61
CA LYS A 277 -1.26 15.75 -15.59
C LYS A 277 -0.08 14.85 -15.24
N ILE A 278 -0.32 13.63 -14.77
CA ILE A 278 0.73 12.74 -14.31
C ILE A 278 1.65 12.32 -15.46
N THR A 279 2.96 12.43 -15.24
CA THR A 279 3.99 11.98 -16.17
C THR A 279 4.54 10.60 -15.79
N ALA A 280 5.36 10.01 -16.67
CA ALA A 280 6.04 8.75 -16.38
C ALA A 280 6.93 8.83 -15.13
N ASP A 281 7.67 9.93 -14.97
CA ASP A 281 8.56 10.10 -13.83
C ASP A 281 7.80 10.41 -12.55
N ASP A 282 6.68 11.13 -12.63
CA ASP A 282 5.80 11.34 -11.47
C ASP A 282 5.33 10.01 -10.90
N ILE A 283 4.89 9.05 -11.71
CA ILE A 283 4.39 7.75 -11.22
C ILE A 283 5.49 6.96 -10.48
N LYS A 284 6.71 6.99 -11.01
CA LYS A 284 7.86 6.37 -10.33
C LYS A 284 8.10 7.04 -8.98
N LYS A 285 8.08 8.38 -8.98
CA LYS A 285 8.23 9.21 -7.78
C LYS A 285 7.13 8.89 -6.76
N LEU A 286 5.85 8.94 -7.13
CA LEU A 286 4.71 8.60 -6.27
C LEU A 286 4.91 7.24 -5.58
N THR A 287 5.43 6.26 -6.31
CA THR A 287 5.59 4.92 -5.76
C THR A 287 6.79 4.82 -4.82
N ILE A 288 7.93 5.44 -5.17
CA ILE A 288 9.11 5.50 -4.30
C ILE A 288 8.79 6.26 -3.01
N GLU A 289 8.14 7.41 -3.13
CA GLU A 289 7.77 8.27 -2.01
C GLU A 289 6.72 7.63 -1.11
N ALA A 290 5.71 6.95 -1.68
CA ALA A 290 4.72 6.26 -0.87
C ALA A 290 5.32 5.08 -0.09
N CYS A 291 6.29 4.34 -0.66
CA CYS A 291 7.05 3.34 0.08
C CYS A 291 7.92 3.98 1.18
N GLY A 292 8.42 5.19 0.94
CA GLY A 292 9.14 6.00 1.92
C GLY A 292 8.25 6.73 2.94
N LEU A 293 6.91 6.55 2.89
CA LEU A 293 5.94 7.26 3.73
C LEU A 293 6.01 8.80 3.59
N THR A 294 6.37 9.29 2.41
CA THR A 294 6.42 10.72 2.05
C THR A 294 5.38 11.03 0.98
N MET A 295 4.11 10.74 1.22
CA MET A 295 3.05 10.95 0.24
C MET A 295 2.61 12.40 0.21
N ASP A 296 2.55 12.98 -0.99
CA ASP A 296 1.94 14.29 -1.19
C ASP A 296 0.42 14.19 -1.39
N ALA A 297 -0.24 15.35 -1.46
CA ALA A 297 -1.69 15.43 -1.63
C ALA A 297 -2.21 14.85 -2.96
N VAL A 298 -1.34 14.60 -3.93
CA VAL A 298 -1.67 13.94 -5.21
C VAL A 298 -1.57 12.42 -5.05
N SER A 299 -0.47 11.95 -4.46
CA SER A 299 -0.23 10.55 -4.08
C SER A 299 -1.39 10.00 -3.27
N ASP A 300 -1.87 10.77 -2.29
CA ASP A 300 -3.00 10.42 -1.42
C ASP A 300 -4.33 10.22 -2.17
N LYS A 301 -4.47 10.72 -3.39
CA LYS A 301 -5.68 10.56 -4.21
C LYS A 301 -5.58 9.40 -5.20
N ILE A 302 -4.36 9.00 -5.56
CA ILE A 302 -4.11 8.00 -6.61
C ILE A 302 -3.72 6.65 -6.01
N CYS A 303 -2.94 6.67 -4.93
CA CYS A 303 -2.34 5.52 -4.29
C CYS A 303 -2.95 5.26 -2.90
N LEU A 304 -3.07 3.98 -2.57
CA LEU A 304 -3.51 3.48 -1.28
C LEU A 304 -2.31 2.90 -0.54
N LEU A 305 -2.03 3.46 0.63
CA LEU A 305 -1.07 2.92 1.58
C LEU A 305 -1.74 1.90 2.51
N ARG A 306 -1.21 0.69 2.58
CA ARG A 306 -1.64 -0.36 3.52
C ARG A 306 -0.45 -1.23 3.98
N ARG A 307 -0.67 -2.08 4.97
CA ARG A 307 0.27 -3.13 5.35
C ARG A 307 0.20 -4.30 4.36
N GLN A 308 1.32 -4.99 4.13
CA GLN A 308 1.38 -6.16 3.25
C GLN A 308 0.51 -7.30 3.80
N LYS A 309 0.59 -7.54 5.11
CA LYS A 309 -0.26 -8.46 5.85
C LYS A 309 -1.20 -7.67 6.76
N TRP A 310 -2.49 -7.98 6.68
CA TRP A 310 -3.52 -7.16 7.35
C TRP A 310 -3.58 -7.37 8.86
N ASP A 311 -3.24 -8.56 9.32
CA ASP A 311 -3.24 -8.99 10.72
C ASP A 311 -1.94 -8.67 11.47
N GLU A 312 -0.83 -8.54 10.75
CA GLU A 312 0.49 -8.23 11.33
C GLU A 312 0.74 -6.71 11.34
N VAL A 313 0.68 -6.10 12.54
CA VAL A 313 0.80 -4.64 12.74
C VAL A 313 2.14 -4.07 12.25
N PHE A 314 3.22 -4.86 12.35
CA PHE A 314 4.58 -4.48 11.95
C PHE A 314 4.96 -4.93 10.51
N SER A 315 3.95 -5.29 9.70
CA SER A 315 4.18 -5.70 8.32
C SER A 315 4.63 -4.53 7.42
N GLN A 316 5.40 -4.84 6.38
CA GLN A 316 5.90 -3.86 5.42
C GLN A 316 4.77 -3.04 4.77
N ALA A 317 5.07 -1.78 4.45
CA ALA A 317 4.18 -0.93 3.67
C ALA A 317 4.05 -1.46 2.24
N VAL A 318 2.85 -1.46 1.69
CA VAL A 318 2.60 -1.67 0.27
C VAL A 318 1.73 -0.55 -0.28
N VAL A 319 2.01 -0.20 -1.54
CA VAL A 319 1.36 0.89 -2.25
C VAL A 319 0.78 0.34 -3.55
N ALA A 320 -0.50 0.59 -3.77
CA ALA A 320 -1.19 0.24 -5.00
C ALA A 320 -2.17 1.35 -5.38
N PRO A 321 -2.61 1.46 -6.64
CA PRO A 321 -3.71 2.36 -6.97
C PRO A 321 -4.95 2.03 -6.17
N ILE A 322 -5.68 3.06 -5.73
CA ILE A 322 -6.71 2.91 -4.69
C ILE A 322 -7.84 1.97 -5.11
N THR A 323 -8.32 2.09 -6.34
CA THR A 323 -9.46 1.31 -6.86
C THR A 323 -9.18 0.86 -8.29
N ASP A 324 -9.93 -0.14 -8.76
CA ASP A 324 -9.88 -0.54 -10.17
C ASP A 324 -10.33 0.61 -11.09
N TYR A 325 -11.27 1.44 -10.66
CA TYR A 325 -11.63 2.67 -11.36
C TYR A 325 -10.39 3.56 -11.59
N ILE A 326 -9.61 3.85 -10.55
CA ILE A 326 -8.37 4.65 -10.68
C ILE A 326 -7.33 3.93 -11.54
N LYS A 327 -7.19 2.59 -11.43
CA LYS A 327 -6.30 1.80 -12.31
C LYS A 327 -6.66 1.98 -13.78
N THR A 328 -7.94 1.91 -14.13
CA THR A 328 -8.41 2.12 -15.49
C THR A 328 -8.08 3.52 -15.99
N LYS A 329 -8.30 4.57 -15.18
CA LYS A 329 -7.95 5.96 -15.57
C LYS A 329 -6.44 6.13 -15.77
N LEU A 330 -5.62 5.56 -14.89
CA LEU A 330 -4.16 5.55 -15.03
C LEU A 330 -3.73 4.81 -16.31
N SER A 331 -4.27 3.62 -16.55
CA SER A 331 -4.04 2.86 -17.79
C SER A 331 -4.38 3.70 -19.03
N ASN A 332 -5.53 4.37 -19.03
CA ASN A 332 -5.96 5.27 -20.10
C ASN A 332 -4.97 6.41 -20.35
N GLN A 333 -4.48 7.03 -19.29
CA GLN A 333 -3.45 8.06 -19.40
C GLN A 333 -2.14 7.48 -19.95
N PHE A 334 -1.74 6.29 -19.53
CA PHE A 334 -0.48 5.67 -19.97
C PHE A 334 -0.51 5.22 -21.43
N ARG A 335 -1.70 4.91 -21.98
CA ARG A 335 -1.85 4.64 -23.43
C ARG A 335 -1.41 5.81 -24.30
N LYS A 336 -1.43 7.04 -23.77
CA LYS A 336 -0.99 8.26 -24.48
C LYS A 336 0.54 8.40 -24.51
N LEU A 337 1.27 7.67 -23.66
CA LEU A 337 2.73 7.71 -23.62
C LEU A 337 3.36 7.05 -24.85
N LYS A 338 4.59 7.45 -25.16
CA LYS A 338 5.41 6.77 -26.18
C LYS A 338 5.69 5.33 -25.73
N ARG A 339 5.79 4.41 -26.70
CA ARG A 339 6.05 2.98 -26.44
C ARG A 339 7.28 2.75 -25.54
N ALA A 340 8.38 3.45 -25.81
CA ALA A 340 9.61 3.33 -25.02
C ALA A 340 9.36 3.66 -23.53
N GLU A 341 8.57 4.70 -23.24
CA GLU A 341 8.19 5.08 -21.89
C GLU A 341 7.30 4.05 -21.21
N GLN A 342 6.32 3.50 -21.94
CA GLN A 342 5.45 2.45 -21.41
C GLN A 342 6.27 1.20 -21.02
N ILE A 343 7.20 0.77 -21.87
CA ILE A 343 8.10 -0.37 -21.58
C ILE A 343 9.02 -0.06 -20.40
N ARG A 344 9.60 1.15 -20.35
CA ARG A 344 10.45 1.62 -19.26
C ARG A 344 9.71 1.55 -17.91
N LEU A 345 8.45 1.96 -17.87
CA LEU A 345 7.62 1.88 -16.68
C LEU A 345 7.31 0.42 -16.32
N TYR A 346 6.81 -0.38 -17.27
CA TYR A 346 6.52 -1.80 -17.02
C TYR A 346 7.72 -2.51 -16.38
N GLN A 347 8.92 -2.36 -16.95
CA GLN A 347 10.15 -2.96 -16.43
C GLN A 347 10.54 -2.43 -15.04
N PHE A 348 10.30 -1.15 -14.75
CA PHE A 348 10.56 -0.58 -13.43
C PHE A 348 9.66 -1.24 -12.36
N PHE A 349 8.37 -1.41 -12.66
CA PHE A 349 7.39 -1.99 -11.73
C PHE A 349 7.52 -3.52 -11.61
N GLU A 350 7.85 -4.23 -12.69
CA GLU A 350 7.97 -5.70 -12.72
C GLU A 350 9.15 -6.21 -11.87
N LYS A 351 10.27 -5.46 -11.85
CA LYS A 351 11.46 -5.79 -11.06
C LYS A 351 11.25 -5.72 -9.54
N ARG A 352 10.17 -5.08 -9.07
CA ARG A 352 9.90 -4.82 -7.65
C ARG A 352 8.72 -5.67 -7.17
N PRO A 353 8.95 -6.74 -6.36
CA PRO A 353 7.91 -7.69 -5.97
C PRO A 353 6.63 -7.04 -5.44
N GLU A 354 6.77 -6.01 -4.60
CA GLU A 354 5.70 -5.25 -3.99
C GLU A 354 4.87 -4.42 -4.99
N LEU A 355 5.44 -4.13 -6.16
CA LEU A 355 4.82 -3.32 -7.20
C LEU A 355 4.41 -4.11 -8.46
N ARG A 356 4.69 -5.41 -8.51
CA ARG A 356 4.35 -6.27 -9.66
C ARG A 356 2.88 -6.21 -10.05
N ARG A 357 1.98 -6.06 -9.07
CA ARG A 357 0.54 -5.89 -9.35
C ARG A 357 0.27 -4.62 -10.17
N THR A 358 0.95 -3.52 -9.85
CA THR A 358 0.87 -2.26 -10.59
C THR A 358 1.52 -2.37 -11.98
N ALA A 359 2.53 -3.23 -12.15
CA ALA A 359 3.13 -3.53 -13.46
C ALA A 359 2.07 -3.96 -14.50
N GLY A 360 1.04 -4.70 -14.05
CA GLY A 360 -0.08 -5.15 -14.88
C GLY A 360 -0.83 -4.01 -15.58
N ILE A 361 -0.94 -2.83 -14.95
CA ILE A 361 -1.63 -1.65 -15.50
C ILE A 361 -0.87 -1.11 -16.72
N PHE A 362 0.46 -1.04 -16.62
CA PHE A 362 1.31 -0.60 -17.72
C PHE A 362 1.35 -1.63 -18.84
N TYR A 363 1.39 -2.92 -18.48
CA TYR A 363 1.31 -4.00 -19.45
C TYR A 363 0.00 -3.93 -20.23
N GLU A 364 -1.13 -3.76 -19.55
CA GLU A 364 -2.43 -3.58 -20.18
C GLU A 364 -2.42 -2.40 -21.16
N ALA A 365 -1.89 -1.24 -20.76
CA ALA A 365 -1.77 -0.08 -21.64
C ALA A 365 -0.90 -0.37 -22.89
N ILE A 366 0.21 -1.08 -22.74
CA ILE A 366 1.08 -1.51 -23.87
C ILE A 366 0.29 -2.41 -24.82
N ILE A 367 -0.38 -3.42 -24.28
CA ILE A 367 -1.13 -4.40 -25.04
C ILE A 367 -2.30 -3.74 -25.77
N GLN A 368 -3.09 -2.90 -25.11
CA GLN A 368 -4.19 -2.20 -25.76
C GLN A 368 -3.70 -1.29 -26.91
N SER A 369 -2.58 -0.59 -26.72
CA SER A 369 -1.96 0.23 -27.78
C SER A 369 -1.49 -0.61 -28.98
N ARG A 370 -0.99 -1.83 -28.71
CA ARG A 370 -0.54 -2.78 -29.73
C ARG A 370 -1.71 -3.37 -30.52
N PHE A 371 -2.70 -3.91 -29.82
CA PHE A 371 -3.86 -4.52 -30.45
C PHE A 371 -4.64 -3.53 -31.34
N ARG A 372 -4.76 -2.26 -30.91
CA ARG A 372 -5.39 -1.20 -31.72
C ARG A 372 -4.72 -0.99 -33.08
N LYS A 373 -3.39 -1.16 -33.17
CA LYS A 373 -2.61 -0.99 -34.41
C LYS A 373 -2.52 -2.27 -35.25
N GLY A 374 -3.09 -3.36 -34.75
CA GLY A 374 -2.77 -4.69 -35.19
C GLY A 374 -1.42 -5.16 -34.65
N MET A 375 -1.29 -6.46 -34.43
CA MET A 375 -0.08 -7.06 -33.90
C MET A 375 0.17 -8.41 -34.56
N HIS A 376 1.42 -8.62 -34.93
CA HIS A 376 1.94 -9.91 -35.33
C HIS A 376 2.52 -10.60 -34.09
N LEU A 377 2.07 -11.81 -33.80
CA LEU A 377 2.54 -12.62 -32.69
C LEU A 377 3.20 -13.88 -33.21
N GLU A 378 4.41 -14.12 -32.72
CA GLU A 378 5.11 -15.38 -32.89
C GLU A 378 4.94 -16.19 -31.61
N LEU A 379 4.10 -17.22 -31.69
CA LEU A 379 3.75 -18.06 -30.55
C LEU A 379 4.56 -19.34 -30.61
N VAL A 380 5.20 -19.68 -29.48
CA VAL A 380 5.93 -20.93 -29.31
C VAL A 380 5.20 -21.73 -28.23
N PRO A 381 4.81 -23.00 -28.48
CA PRO A 381 4.18 -23.83 -27.47
C PRO A 381 5.03 -23.90 -26.20
N MET A 382 4.41 -23.78 -25.03
CA MET A 382 5.10 -24.01 -23.76
C MET A 382 5.52 -25.48 -23.64
N VAL A 383 6.65 -25.74 -22.97
CA VAL A 383 7.14 -27.10 -22.76
C VAL A 383 6.58 -27.64 -21.45
N LYS A 384 6.04 -28.86 -21.49
CA LYS A 384 5.56 -29.57 -20.31
C LYS A 384 6.59 -30.60 -19.88
N LEU A 385 6.94 -30.61 -18.59
CA LEU A 385 7.63 -31.76 -18.01
C LEU A 385 6.57 -32.77 -17.57
N GLU A 386 6.52 -33.92 -18.24
CA GLU A 386 5.71 -35.04 -17.77
C GLU A 386 6.19 -35.47 -16.39
N LYS A 387 5.25 -35.86 -15.53
CA LYS A 387 5.62 -36.35 -14.20
C LYS A 387 6.41 -37.66 -14.36
N GLY A 388 7.43 -37.84 -13.52
CA GLY A 388 7.92 -39.19 -13.26
C GLY A 388 6.80 -40.04 -12.68
N GLU A 389 6.72 -41.31 -13.09
CA GLU A 389 5.78 -42.27 -12.53
C GLU A 389 5.90 -42.26 -11.00
N GLY A 390 4.79 -41.96 -10.31
CA GLY A 390 4.73 -41.87 -8.85
C GLY A 390 4.81 -40.47 -8.23
N SER A 391 5.08 -39.40 -9.00
CA SER A 391 5.07 -38.04 -8.43
C SER A 391 3.64 -37.51 -8.22
N LYS A 392 3.38 -37.00 -7.01
CA LYS A 392 2.11 -36.32 -6.67
C LYS A 392 2.03 -34.91 -7.26
N THR A 393 3.16 -34.25 -7.59
CA THR A 393 3.18 -32.84 -8.04
C THR A 393 2.58 -32.67 -9.43
N LEU A 394 1.66 -31.73 -9.66
CA LEU A 394 1.07 -31.46 -10.99
C LEU A 394 2.14 -31.20 -12.07
N PRO A 395 1.87 -31.52 -13.35
CA PRO A 395 2.81 -31.22 -14.42
C PRO A 395 3.15 -29.73 -14.46
N ARG A 396 4.43 -29.42 -14.63
CA ARG A 396 4.91 -28.04 -14.67
C ARG A 396 5.14 -27.60 -16.11
N TRP A 397 4.61 -26.43 -16.45
CA TRP A 397 4.81 -25.79 -17.75
C TRP A 397 5.94 -24.78 -17.67
N TYR A 398 6.78 -24.78 -18.70
CA TYR A 398 7.94 -23.91 -18.80
C TYR A 398 7.82 -23.03 -20.04
N PRO A 399 8.18 -21.73 -19.93
CA PRO A 399 8.20 -20.83 -21.07
C PRO A 399 9.30 -21.22 -22.05
N SER A 400 8.99 -21.20 -23.34
CA SER A 400 9.94 -21.58 -24.39
C SER A 400 10.89 -20.46 -24.82
N HIS A 401 10.69 -19.25 -24.29
CA HIS A 401 11.48 -18.06 -24.61
C HIS A 401 12.75 -17.91 -23.75
N THR A 402 12.95 -18.75 -22.74
CA THR A 402 14.16 -18.79 -21.92
C THR A 402 14.90 -20.10 -22.11
N VAL A 403 16.24 -20.06 -22.19
CA VAL A 403 17.07 -21.26 -22.14
C VAL A 403 16.84 -21.96 -20.79
N LEU A 404 16.58 -23.27 -20.84
CA LEU A 404 16.30 -24.07 -19.66
C LEU A 404 17.56 -24.86 -19.27
N CYS A 405 17.94 -24.84 -18.00
CA CYS A 405 19.13 -25.54 -17.53
C CYS A 405 19.00 -27.08 -17.57
N ASN A 406 17.77 -27.60 -17.57
CA ASN A 406 17.52 -29.03 -17.64
C ASN A 406 17.63 -29.51 -19.11
N PRO A 407 18.53 -30.46 -19.44
CA PRO A 407 18.77 -30.86 -20.83
C PRO A 407 17.54 -31.45 -21.54
N LEU A 408 16.69 -32.19 -20.82
CA LEU A 408 15.47 -32.78 -21.40
C LEU A 408 14.44 -31.69 -21.72
N LEU A 409 14.28 -30.73 -20.81
CA LEU A 409 13.42 -29.56 -21.04
C LEU A 409 13.94 -28.70 -22.18
N GLU A 410 15.25 -28.51 -22.28
CA GLU A 410 15.88 -27.75 -23.35
C GLU A 410 15.70 -28.46 -24.70
N ALA A 411 15.86 -29.79 -24.77
CA ALA A 411 15.59 -30.55 -25.99
C ALA A 411 14.12 -30.41 -26.43
N ALA A 412 13.18 -30.52 -25.50
CA ALA A 412 11.76 -30.32 -25.77
C ALA A 412 11.44 -28.85 -26.16
N ARG A 413 12.17 -27.88 -25.61
CA ARG A 413 12.09 -26.46 -26.00
C ARG A 413 12.56 -26.23 -27.42
N GLN A 414 13.69 -26.83 -27.81
CA GLN A 414 14.20 -26.76 -29.18
C GLN A 414 13.22 -27.39 -30.17
N GLN A 415 12.58 -28.50 -29.81
CA GLN A 415 11.51 -29.07 -30.61
C GLN A 415 10.29 -28.12 -30.72
N ALA A 416 9.88 -27.50 -29.61
CA ALA A 416 8.77 -26.54 -29.59
C ALA A 416 9.06 -25.28 -30.42
N LEU A 417 10.32 -24.81 -30.46
CA LEU A 417 10.73 -23.70 -31.33
C LEU A 417 10.51 -24.02 -32.81
N GLY A 418 10.65 -25.29 -33.23
CA GLY A 418 10.30 -25.73 -34.59
C GLY A 418 8.79 -25.73 -34.89
N GLN A 419 7.94 -25.57 -33.87
CA GLN A 419 6.48 -25.51 -33.97
C GLN A 419 5.94 -24.09 -33.81
N GLN A 420 6.73 -23.08 -34.19
CA GLN A 420 6.34 -21.68 -34.10
C GLN A 420 5.08 -21.40 -34.93
N ILE A 421 4.07 -20.82 -34.28
CA ILE A 421 2.82 -20.41 -34.90
C ILE A 421 2.84 -18.90 -35.06
N SER A 422 2.62 -18.44 -36.29
CA SER A 422 2.46 -17.02 -36.58
C SER A 422 0.97 -16.65 -36.54
N VAL A 423 0.62 -15.69 -35.68
CA VAL A 423 -0.76 -15.19 -35.53
C VAL A 423 -0.76 -13.70 -35.83
N GLU A 424 -1.53 -13.33 -36.85
CA GLU A 424 -1.77 -11.94 -37.18
C GLU A 424 -3.11 -11.48 -36.62
N ILE A 425 -3.07 -10.51 -35.70
CA ILE A 425 -4.25 -9.90 -35.09
C ILE A 425 -4.44 -8.54 -35.75
N ARG A 426 -5.48 -8.40 -36.58
CA ARG A 426 -5.87 -7.14 -37.23
C ARG A 426 -7.35 -6.87 -36.95
N PRO A 427 -7.69 -6.10 -35.90
CA PRO A 427 -9.09 -5.77 -35.67
C PRO A 427 -9.63 -4.92 -36.82
N LYS A 428 -10.88 -5.19 -37.22
CA LYS A 428 -11.56 -4.44 -38.29
C LYS A 428 -11.74 -2.97 -37.91
N THR A 429 -12.10 -2.74 -36.65
CA THR A 429 -12.22 -1.41 -36.07
C THR A 429 -11.94 -1.49 -34.58
N THR A 430 -11.64 -0.34 -33.97
CA THR A 430 -11.55 -0.20 -32.52
C THR A 430 -12.70 0.64 -32.03
N VAL A 431 -13.46 0.15 -31.06
CA VAL A 431 -14.57 0.87 -30.45
C VAL A 431 -14.23 1.21 -29.01
N GLU A 432 -14.40 2.48 -28.65
CA GLU A 432 -14.24 2.94 -27.27
C GLU A 432 -15.55 2.76 -26.50
N TYR A 433 -15.47 2.30 -25.25
CA TYR A 433 -16.65 2.17 -24.37
C TYR A 433 -16.54 3.02 -23.11
N THR A 434 -17.67 3.52 -22.66
CA THR A 434 -17.80 4.35 -21.46
C THR A 434 -18.01 3.48 -20.22
N ASP A 435 -18.07 4.09 -19.04
CA ASP A 435 -18.39 3.40 -17.80
C ASP A 435 -19.83 2.83 -17.80
N GLU A 436 -20.67 3.20 -18.79
CA GLU A 436 -21.99 2.59 -19.06
C GLU A 436 -21.90 1.23 -19.77
N GLY A 437 -20.69 0.81 -20.18
CA GLY A 437 -20.43 -0.47 -20.84
C GLY A 437 -20.72 -0.48 -22.34
N LEU A 438 -20.89 -1.68 -22.89
CA LEU A 438 -21.14 -1.94 -24.31
C LEU A 438 -22.60 -2.34 -24.53
N ARG A 439 -23.26 -1.76 -25.53
CA ARG A 439 -24.64 -2.15 -25.93
C ARG A 439 -24.68 -3.47 -26.68
N SER A 440 -23.64 -3.77 -27.45
CA SER A 440 -23.50 -5.00 -28.24
C SER A 440 -22.02 -5.33 -28.43
N ILE A 441 -21.74 -6.62 -28.60
CA ILE A 441 -20.42 -7.15 -28.93
C ILE A 441 -20.49 -7.73 -30.33
N GLU A 442 -19.56 -7.33 -31.19
CA GLU A 442 -19.44 -7.78 -32.57
C GLU A 442 -18.09 -8.47 -32.79
N SER A 443 -18.08 -9.46 -33.68
CA SER A 443 -16.86 -10.15 -34.07
C SER A 443 -15.88 -9.21 -34.77
N ASN A 444 -14.58 -9.41 -34.57
CA ASN A 444 -13.49 -8.65 -35.19
C ASN A 444 -13.43 -7.16 -34.81
N ILE A 445 -14.11 -6.74 -33.74
CA ILE A 445 -13.96 -5.41 -33.15
C ILE A 445 -13.06 -5.51 -31.92
N PHE A 446 -12.11 -4.58 -31.80
CA PHE A 446 -11.32 -4.43 -30.58
C PHE A 446 -11.98 -3.38 -29.69
N TYR A 447 -12.47 -3.79 -28.52
CA TYR A 447 -13.10 -2.90 -27.57
C TYR A 447 -12.08 -2.41 -26.55
N VAL A 448 -12.03 -1.10 -26.32
CA VAL A 448 -11.14 -0.51 -25.34
C VAL A 448 -11.87 0.53 -24.49
N PRO A 449 -11.49 0.75 -23.22
CA PRO A 449 -12.04 1.84 -22.43
C PRO A 449 -11.80 3.18 -23.14
N ALA A 450 -12.77 4.09 -23.08
CA ALA A 450 -12.63 5.42 -23.68
C ALA A 450 -11.56 6.27 -22.98
N LEU A 451 -10.86 7.11 -23.75
CA LEU A 451 -9.78 7.96 -23.22
C LEU A 451 -10.26 9.11 -22.34
N THR A 452 -11.52 9.53 -22.51
CA THR A 452 -12.14 10.67 -21.83
C THR A 452 -12.98 10.27 -20.63
N ASN A 453 -13.14 8.97 -20.34
CA ASN A 453 -13.82 8.56 -19.11
C ASN A 453 -13.07 9.09 -17.91
#